data_AF-A0A7L2Q613-F1
#
_entry.id   AF-A0A7L2Q613-F1
#
_cell.length_a   1.000
_cell.length_b   1.000
_cell.length_c   1.000
_cell.angle_alpha   90.00
_cell.angle_beta   90.00
_cell.angle_gamma   90.00
#
_symmetry.space_group_name_H-M   'P 1'
#
loop_
_entity.id
_entity.type
_entity.pdbx_description
1 polymer ?
#
loop_
_entity_poly.entity_id
_entity_poly.type
_entity_poly.pdbx_seq_one_letter_code
_entity_poly.pdbx_strand_id
1 'polypeptide(L)' 'RPSYEEMLRFYSYYKQATAGRCQGPRPGFWDPIGRYKWDAWHSLGGMSKEEAMAAYVAEMKKVAQK' A
#
# COMPACT_ATOMS: atom_id res chain seq x y z
N ARG A 1 18.10 -3.62 3.26
CA ARG A 1 17.42 -3.09 2.05
C ARG A 1 16.02 -3.70 2.00
N PRO A 2 14.95 -2.89 2.01
CA PRO A 2 13.59 -3.43 2.03
C PRO A 2 13.29 -4.23 0.75
N SER A 3 12.48 -5.28 0.90
CA SER A 3 12.00 -6.10 -0.22
C SER A 3 10.98 -5.32 -1.06
N TYR A 4 10.73 -5.78 -2.29
CA TYR A 4 9.72 -5.17 -3.15
C TYR A 4 8.32 -5.24 -2.53
N GLU A 5 8.01 -6.33 -1.84
CA GLU A 5 6.76 -6.51 -1.12
C GLU A 5 6.61 -5.52 0.04
N GLU A 6 7.68 -5.31 0.82
CA GLU A 6 7.70 -4.32 1.90
C GLU A 6 7.43 -2.90 1.35
N MET A 7 8.07 -2.53 0.25
CA MET A 7 7.83 -1.24 -0.41
C MET A 7 6.39 -1.07 -0.88
N LEU A 8 5.77 -2.11 -1.45
CA LEU A 8 4.37 -2.07 -1.88
C LEU A 8 3.39 -1.98 -0.70
N ARG A 9 3.67 -2.67 0.42
CA ARG A 9 2.86 -2.57 1.63
C ARG A 9 2.91 -1.17 2.25
N PHE A 10 4.10 -0.58 2.36
CA PHE A 10 4.20 0.81 2.83
C PHE A 10 3.47 1.77 1.90
N TYR A 11 3.60 1.58 0.58
CA TYR A 11 2.88 2.38 -0.40
C TYR A 11 1.36 2.25 -0.24
N SER A 12 0.82 1.03 -0.14
CA SER A 12 -0.62 0.81 -0.04
C SER A 12 -1.21 1.42 1.21
N TYR A 13 -0.61 1.19 2.39
CA TYR A 13 -1.06 1.79 3.64
C TYR A 13 -0.96 3.31 3.61
N TYR A 14 0.12 3.87 3.07
CA TYR A 14 0.26 5.31 2.92
C TYR A 14 -0.83 5.90 2.03
N LYS A 15 -1.13 5.26 0.89
CA LYS A 15 -2.20 5.71 -0.01
C LYS A 15 -3.58 5.60 0.63
N GLN A 16 -3.87 4.51 1.34
CA GLN A 16 -5.14 4.35 2.05
C GLN A 16 -5.28 5.36 3.20
N ALA A 17 -4.23 5.62 3.97
CA ALA A 17 -4.25 6.59 5.06
C ALA A 17 -4.45 8.03 4.56
N THR A 18 -3.83 8.41 3.45
CA THR A 18 -3.89 9.78 2.92
C THR A 18 -5.12 10.00 2.05
N ALA A 19 -5.31 9.16 1.03
CA ALA A 19 -6.35 9.28 0.02
C ALA A 19 -7.62 8.46 0.31
N GLY A 20 -7.60 7.55 1.29
CA GLY A 20 -8.70 6.63 1.54
C GLY A 20 -8.74 5.48 0.53
N ARG A 21 -9.90 4.85 0.40
CA ARG A 21 -10.14 3.72 -0.52
C ARG A 21 -9.65 4.03 -1.94
N CYS A 22 -8.98 3.05 -2.55
CA CYS A 22 -8.53 3.11 -3.94
C CYS A 22 -9.70 3.36 -4.89
N GLN A 23 -9.68 4.54 -5.52
CA GLN A 23 -10.64 4.98 -6.52
C GLN A 23 -9.86 5.42 -7.76
N GLY A 24 -10.10 4.75 -8.88
CA GLY A 24 -9.43 5.02 -10.14
C GLY A 24 -9.26 3.75 -10.98
N PRO A 25 -9.10 3.88 -12.30
CA PRO A 25 -8.89 2.74 -13.18
C PRO A 25 -7.54 2.09 -12.89
N ARG A 26 -7.50 0.75 -12.97
CA ARG A 26 -6.25 0.00 -12.90
C ARG A 26 -5.36 0.36 -14.10
N PRO A 27 -4.05 0.66 -13.91
CA PRO A 27 -3.14 0.97 -15.00
C PRO A 27 -3.04 -0.15 -16.04
N GLY A 28 -2.68 0.20 -17.27
CA GLY A 28 -2.71 -0.72 -18.42
C GLY A 28 -1.49 -1.63 -18.59
N PHE A 29 -1.55 -2.42 -19.67
CA PHE A 29 -0.47 -3.20 -20.32
C PHE A 29 0.97 -2.76 -19.99
N TRP A 30 1.19 -1.49 -20.27
CA TRP A 30 2.53 -0.94 -20.44
C TRP A 30 3.11 -0.33 -19.16
N ASP A 31 2.35 -0.35 -18.06
CA ASP A 31 2.82 0.10 -16.73
C ASP A 31 2.69 -1.01 -15.67
N PRO A 32 3.68 -1.92 -15.58
CA PRO A 32 3.68 -2.98 -14.59
C PRO A 32 3.78 -2.46 -13.15
N ILE A 33 4.59 -1.41 -12.93
CA ILE A 33 4.83 -0.86 -11.59
C ILE A 33 3.58 -0.15 -11.07
N GLY A 34 2.92 0.65 -11.90
CA GLY A 34 1.64 1.27 -11.57
C GLY A 34 0.58 0.22 -11.27
N ARG A 35 0.54 -0.89 -12.02
CA ARG A 35 -0.36 -2.00 -11.71
C ARG A 35 -0.10 -2.61 -10.34
N TYR A 36 1.15 -2.95 -10.00
CA TYR A 36 1.44 -3.49 -8.67
C TYR A 36 1.09 -2.52 -7.54
N LYS A 37 1.37 -1.23 -7.71
CA LYS A 37 0.98 -0.18 -6.77
C LYS A 37 -0.53 -0.08 -6.60
N TRP A 38 -1.26 -0.08 -7.72
CA TRP A 38 -2.72 -0.01 -7.73
C TRP A 38 -3.32 -1.27 -7.09
N ASP A 39 -2.82 -2.45 -7.44
CA ASP A 39 -3.27 -3.74 -6.90
C ASP A 39 -3.03 -3.81 -5.38
N ALA A 40 -1.87 -3.36 -4.91
CA ALA A 40 -1.55 -3.32 -3.49
C ALA A 40 -2.43 -2.33 -2.72
N TRP A 41 -2.78 -1.18 -3.31
CA TRP A 41 -3.69 -0.23 -2.68
C TRP A 41 -5.15 -0.72 -2.73
N HIS A 42 -5.58 -1.28 -3.85
CA HIS A 42 -6.93 -1.79 -4.05
C HIS A 42 -7.24 -2.99 -3.14
N SER A 43 -6.25 -3.83 -2.85
CA SER A 43 -6.43 -5.00 -1.95
C SER A 43 -6.76 -4.62 -0.49
N LEU A 44 -6.48 -3.38 -0.07
CA LEU A 44 -6.89 -2.87 1.24
C LEU A 44 -8.40 -2.60 1.35
N GLY A 45 -9.10 -2.53 0.22
CA GLY A 45 -10.56 -2.44 0.16
C GLY A 45 -11.13 -1.30 1.00
N GLY A 46 -11.96 -1.66 1.98
CA GLY A 46 -12.69 -0.74 2.86
C GLY A 46 -11.94 -0.29 4.12
N MET A 47 -10.64 -0.60 4.25
CA MET A 47 -9.83 -0.22 5.41
C MET A 47 -9.92 1.29 5.69
N SER A 48 -10.13 1.67 6.96
CA SER A 48 -10.21 3.08 7.34
C SER A 48 -8.83 3.76 7.27
N LYS A 49 -8.81 5.09 7.35
CA LYS A 49 -7.55 5.83 7.36
C LYS A 49 -6.75 5.53 8.63
N GLU A 50 -7.44 5.42 9.76
CA GLU A 50 -6.86 5.13 11.07
C GLU A 50 -6.26 3.73 11.11
N GLU A 51 -6.97 2.73 10.57
CA GLU A 51 -6.47 1.36 10.44
C GLU A 51 -5.24 1.29 9.53
N ALA A 52 -5.25 2.02 8.41
CA ALA A 52 -4.11 2.08 7.50
C ALA A 52 -2.87 2.72 8.16
N MET A 53 -3.04 3.79 8.95
CA MET A 53 -1.94 4.39 9.71
C MET A 53 -1.37 3.43 10.76
N ALA A 54 -2.24 2.74 11.50
CA ALA A 54 -1.82 1.75 12.48
C ALA A 54 -1.05 0.59 11.82
N ALA A 55 -1.55 0.09 10.68
CA ALA A 55 -0.89 -0.96 9.90
C ALA A 55 0.47 -0.51 9.35
N TYR A 56 0.59 0.74 8.88
CA TYR A 56 1.86 1.32 8.43
C TYR A 56 2.91 1.30 9.54
N VAL A 57 2.56 1.76 10.74
CA VAL A 57 3.46 1.77 11.90
C VAL A 57 3.82 0.35 12.33
N ALA A 58 2.86 -0.57 12.31
CA ALA A 58 3.10 -1.98 12.64
C ALA A 58 4.09 -2.62 11.64
N GLU A 59 3.93 -2.36 10.34
CA GLU A 59 4.84 -2.88 9.32
C GLU A 59 6.24 -2.26 9.45
N MET A 60 6.32 -0.97 9.78
CA MET A 60 7.61 -0.29 10.04
C MET A 60 8.35 -0.93 11.22
N LYS A 61 7.64 -1.25 12.31
CA LYS A 61 8.23 -1.94 13.47
C LYS A 61 8.76 -3.32 13.09
N LYS A 62 8.04 -4.08 12.25
CA LYS A 62 8.51 -5.39 11.77
C LYS A 62 9.78 -5.28 10.93
N VAL A 63 9.82 -4.32 9.99
CA VAL A 63 10.98 -4.13 9.12
C VAL A 63 12.19 -3.59 9.91
N ALA A 64 11.97 -2.78 10.95
CA ALA A 64 13.04 -2.30 11.82
C ALA A 64 13.65 -3.38 12.73
N GLN A 65 12.89 -4.45 13.02
CA GLN A 65 13.36 -5.60 13.81
C GLN A 65 14.04 -6.67 12.95
N LYS A 66 14.14 -6.44 11.64
CA LYS A 66 14.68 -7.38 10.65
C LYS A 66 16.08 -6.96 10.21
#